data_AF-A0A7C6HZL0-F1
#
_entry.id   AF-A0A7C6HZL0-F1
#
_cell.length_a   1.000
_cell.length_b   1.000
_cell.length_c   1.000
_cell.angle_alpha   90.00
_cell.angle_beta   90.00
_cell.angle_gamma   90.00
#
_symmetry.space_group_name_H-M   'P 1'
#
loop_
_entity.id
_entity.type
_entity.pdbx_description
1 polymer ?
#
loop_
_entity_poly.entity_id
_entity_poly.type
_entity_poly.pdbx_seq_one_letter_code
_entity_poly.pdbx_strand_id
1 'polypeptide(L)'
;MLKSLRSEDWVSTLMGIVILVFVVLLPSVMKNTLYMSLVVAALAYLGYLFMGNKDKGQFFLSFIGIYLLALLAGYIAGISKIKALGLESVFFAVLIGLLIRNTVGLPKWLAPAARSEYYIKAGLVILGSSILFNEIMKAGALGMIQAIIVVLSVWYFSFWVSRRLFKIDQEMSMLLSSAVSICGVSAAIATSGAIKGEPKKLSFVISLVLIVAIPMMYLLPYLSKWIGLSE
;
A
#
# COMPACT_ATOMS: atom_id res chain seq x y z
N MET A 1 -13.95 11.58 25.69
CA MET A 1 -12.65 10.88 25.50
C MET A 1 -12.75 9.61 24.65
N LEU A 2 -13.73 8.71 24.89
CA LEU A 2 -13.90 7.47 24.09
C LEU A 2 -14.31 7.64 22.60
N LYS A 3 -14.91 8.78 22.18
CA LYS A 3 -15.26 9.00 20.76
C LYS A 3 -14.05 9.27 19.86
N SER A 4 -12.92 9.73 20.42
CA SER A 4 -11.68 10.00 19.67
C SER A 4 -10.94 8.71 19.26
N LEU A 5 -11.00 7.69 20.12
CA LEU A 5 -10.48 6.34 19.87
C LEU A 5 -11.23 5.57 18.77
N ARG A 6 -12.38 6.08 18.32
CA ARG A 6 -13.22 5.50 17.27
C ARG A 6 -13.05 6.23 15.93
N SER A 7 -11.94 6.92 15.74
CA SER A 7 -11.51 7.44 14.44
C SER A 7 -10.93 6.29 13.60
N GLU A 8 -11.15 6.31 12.29
CA GLU A 8 -10.66 5.28 11.34
C GLU A 8 -9.14 5.04 11.47
N ASP A 9 -8.40 6.09 11.83
CA ASP A 9 -6.95 6.06 12.04
C ASP A 9 -6.54 5.17 13.21
N TRP A 10 -7.22 5.31 14.36
CA TRP A 10 -6.94 4.55 15.58
C TRP A 10 -7.35 3.09 15.46
N VAL A 11 -8.47 2.80 14.80
CA VAL A 11 -8.89 1.42 14.56
C VAL A 11 -7.89 0.70 13.64
N SER A 12 -7.42 1.38 12.59
CA SER A 12 -6.43 0.81 11.65
C SER A 12 -5.08 0.53 12.34
N THR A 13 -4.61 1.43 13.21
CA THR A 13 -3.35 1.24 13.94
C THR A 13 -3.45 0.15 14.99
N LEU A 14 -4.51 0.15 15.80
CA LEU A 14 -4.72 -0.86 16.84
C LEU A 14 -4.81 -2.27 16.23
N MET A 15 -5.50 -2.38 15.11
CA MET A 15 -5.55 -3.62 14.34
C MET A 15 -4.23 -4.03 13.71
N GLY A 16 -3.49 -3.09 13.12
CA GLY A 16 -2.16 -3.37 12.59
C GLY A 16 -1.24 -3.94 13.69
N ILE A 17 -1.33 -3.41 14.91
CA ILE A 17 -0.61 -3.91 16.09
C ILE A 17 -1.08 -5.31 16.48
N VAL A 18 -2.39 -5.57 16.51
CA VAL A 18 -2.92 -6.91 16.81
C VAL A 18 -2.46 -7.94 15.76
N ILE A 19 -2.50 -7.58 14.47
CA ILE A 19 -2.01 -8.45 13.38
C ILE A 19 -0.52 -8.74 13.56
N LEU A 20 0.28 -7.71 13.87
CA LEU A 20 1.71 -7.82 14.11
C LEU A 20 2.03 -8.74 15.30
N VAL A 21 1.33 -8.57 16.43
CA VAL A 21 1.49 -9.45 17.60
C VAL A 21 1.15 -10.90 17.25
N PHE A 22 0.10 -11.12 16.46
CA PHE A 22 -0.28 -12.45 15.99
C PHE A 22 0.76 -13.06 15.03
N VAL A 23 1.32 -12.25 14.13
CA VAL A 23 2.40 -12.61 13.19
C VAL A 23 3.67 -13.01 13.94
N VAL A 24 4.06 -12.28 14.99
CA VAL A 24 5.26 -12.56 15.79
C VAL A 24 5.09 -13.82 16.66
N LEU A 25 3.90 -14.06 17.22
CA LEU A 25 3.65 -15.20 18.11
C LEU A 25 3.46 -16.53 17.36
N LEU A 26 3.01 -16.52 16.10
CA LEU A 26 2.63 -17.73 15.35
C LEU A 26 3.19 -17.74 13.91
N PRO A 27 4.52 -17.76 13.71
CA PRO A 27 5.13 -17.77 12.37
C PRO A 27 4.81 -19.06 11.57
N SER A 28 4.53 -20.17 12.26
CA SER A 28 4.16 -21.45 11.64
C SER A 28 2.84 -21.41 10.86
N VAL A 29 1.93 -20.50 11.22
CA VAL A 29 0.62 -20.33 10.58
C VAL A 29 0.74 -19.58 9.24
N MET A 30 1.83 -18.83 9.03
CA MET A 30 2.07 -18.01 7.84
C MET A 30 2.45 -18.80 6.59
N LYS A 31 3.01 -20.00 6.75
CA LYS A 31 3.45 -20.83 5.61
C LYS A 31 2.29 -21.35 4.76
N ASN A 32 1.07 -21.32 5.28
CA ASN A 32 -0.10 -21.91 4.64
C ASN A 32 -1.09 -20.82 4.21
N THR A 33 -1.19 -20.58 2.90
CA THR A 33 -1.98 -19.50 2.27
C THR A 33 -3.42 -19.45 2.78
N LEU A 34 -4.02 -20.61 3.06
CA LEU A 34 -5.40 -20.72 3.56
C LEU A 34 -5.55 -20.12 4.98
N TYR A 35 -4.61 -20.38 5.88
CA TYR A 35 -4.67 -19.86 7.25
C TYR A 35 -4.38 -18.37 7.30
N MET A 36 -3.43 -17.88 6.49
CA MET A 36 -3.15 -16.44 6.42
C MET A 36 -4.39 -15.66 5.95
N SER A 37 -5.14 -16.21 5.00
CA SER A 37 -6.39 -15.60 4.54
C SER A 37 -7.50 -15.58 5.57
N LEU A 38 -7.63 -16.65 6.38
CA LEU A 38 -8.59 -16.72 7.48
C LEU A 38 -8.24 -15.73 8.60
N VAL A 39 -6.96 -15.57 8.90
CA VAL A 39 -6.47 -14.62 9.90
C VAL A 39 -6.72 -13.18 9.43
N VAL A 40 -6.41 -12.86 8.17
CA VAL A 40 -6.68 -11.54 7.59
C VAL A 40 -8.19 -11.27 7.53
N ALA A 41 -9.02 -12.26 7.17
CA ALA A 41 -10.48 -12.15 7.16
C ALA A 41 -11.06 -11.95 8.57
N ALA A 42 -10.59 -12.71 9.56
CA ALA A 42 -11.03 -12.59 10.95
C ALA A 42 -10.65 -11.22 11.54
N LEU A 43 -9.44 -10.75 11.24
CA LEU A 43 -8.98 -9.44 11.68
C LEU A 43 -9.78 -8.32 10.99
N ALA A 44 -9.92 -8.35 9.67
CA ALA A 44 -10.74 -7.39 8.93
C ALA A 44 -12.19 -7.35 9.46
N TYR A 45 -12.76 -8.50 9.83
CA TYR A 45 -14.08 -8.60 10.45
C TYR A 45 -14.13 -8.00 11.87
N LEU A 46 -13.11 -8.23 12.70
CA LEU A 46 -13.00 -7.60 14.03
C LEU A 46 -12.84 -6.08 13.94
N GLY A 47 -12.09 -5.58 12.96
CA GLY A 47 -11.97 -4.14 12.68
C GLY A 47 -13.27 -3.49 12.29
N TYR A 48 -14.03 -4.19 11.45
CA TYR A 48 -15.37 -3.78 11.05
C TYR A 48 -16.33 -3.72 12.25
N LEU A 49 -16.28 -4.71 13.16
CA LEU A 49 -17.06 -4.69 14.41
C LEU A 49 -16.70 -3.48 15.29
N PHE A 50 -15.42 -3.14 15.37
CA PHE A 50 -14.91 -2.01 16.17
C PHE A 50 -15.25 -0.63 15.59
N MET A 51 -15.37 -0.48 14.27
CA MET A 51 -15.87 0.76 13.65
C MET A 51 -17.34 1.03 13.99
N GLY A 52 -18.09 0.02 14.46
CA GLY A 52 -19.46 0.13 14.94
C GLY A 52 -20.41 0.80 13.93
N ASN A 53 -20.13 0.63 12.64
CA ASN A 53 -21.02 1.08 11.59
C ASN A 53 -22.16 0.07 11.50
N LYS A 54 -23.41 0.55 11.59
CA LYS A 54 -24.64 -0.26 11.45
C LYS A 54 -24.88 -0.61 9.98
N ASP A 55 -23.88 -1.17 9.30
CA ASP A 55 -24.09 -1.69 7.96
C ASP A 55 -24.53 -3.16 8.08
N LYS A 56 -25.61 -3.52 7.40
CA LYS A 56 -26.30 -4.81 7.49
C LYS A 56 -25.48 -5.97 6.89
N GLY A 57 -24.28 -6.24 7.40
CA GLY A 57 -23.40 -7.33 6.92
C GLY A 57 -22.79 -7.11 5.52
N GLN A 58 -22.99 -5.93 4.91
CA GLN A 58 -22.52 -5.63 3.56
C GLN A 58 -20.99 -5.67 3.45
N PHE A 59 -20.25 -5.26 4.48
CA PHE A 59 -18.78 -5.27 4.46
C PHE A 59 -18.19 -6.67 4.32
N PHE A 60 -18.75 -7.67 5.00
CA PHE A 60 -18.28 -9.06 4.90
C PHE A 60 -18.45 -9.57 3.47
N LEU A 61 -19.59 -9.24 2.87
CA LEU A 61 -19.91 -9.58 1.49
C LEU A 61 -18.97 -8.85 0.50
N SER A 62 -18.63 -7.58 0.76
CA SER A 62 -17.65 -6.81 -0.04
C SER A 62 -16.23 -7.35 0.09
N PHE A 63 -15.84 -7.74 1.31
CA PHE A 63 -14.51 -8.26 1.63
C PHE A 63 -14.27 -9.60 0.93
N ILE A 64 -15.25 -10.51 0.96
CA ILE A 64 -15.22 -11.75 0.19
C ILE A 64 -15.03 -11.45 -1.29
N GLY A 65 -15.76 -10.47 -1.83
CA GLY A 65 -15.62 -10.05 -3.23
C GLY A 65 -14.19 -9.61 -3.58
N ILE A 66 -13.60 -8.72 -2.78
CA ILE A 66 -12.23 -8.23 -3.00
C ILE A 66 -11.20 -9.34 -2.80
N TYR A 67 -11.39 -10.21 -1.81
CA TYR A 67 -10.51 -11.34 -1.54
C TYR A 67 -10.52 -12.36 -2.68
N LEU A 68 -11.69 -12.68 -3.24
CA LEU A 68 -11.80 -13.54 -4.42
C LEU A 68 -11.12 -12.92 -5.64
N LEU A 69 -11.28 -11.61 -5.86
CA LEU A 69 -10.57 -10.90 -6.92
C LEU A 69 -9.05 -10.93 -6.73
N ALA A 70 -8.57 -10.79 -5.50
CA ALA A 70 -7.14 -10.90 -5.17
C ALA A 70 -6.61 -12.33 -5.40
N LEU A 71 -7.38 -13.37 -5.02
CA LEU A 71 -7.04 -14.76 -5.31
C LEU A 71 -7.00 -15.05 -6.81
N LEU A 72 -7.95 -14.51 -7.58
CA LEU A 72 -7.95 -14.61 -9.04
C LEU A 72 -6.71 -13.95 -9.63
N ALA A 73 -6.35 -12.75 -9.17
CA ALA A 73 -5.11 -12.06 -9.59
C ALA A 73 -3.86 -12.90 -9.26
N GLY A 74 -3.80 -13.51 -8.08
CA GLY A 74 -2.72 -14.39 -7.65
C GLY A 74 -2.64 -15.68 -8.49
N TYR A 75 -3.78 -16.29 -8.81
CA TYR A 75 -3.85 -17.49 -9.65
C TYR A 75 -3.37 -17.20 -11.08
N ILE A 76 -3.79 -16.07 -11.66
CA ILE A 76 -3.34 -15.63 -12.98
C ILE A 76 -1.83 -15.39 -12.99
N ALA A 77 -1.30 -14.72 -11.96
CA ALA A 77 0.14 -14.50 -11.81
C ALA A 77 0.95 -15.80 -11.60
N GLY A 78 0.32 -16.84 -11.04
CA GLY A 78 0.93 -18.14 -10.78
C GLY A 78 1.15 -19.02 -12.02
N ILE A 79 0.55 -18.67 -13.17
CA ILE A 79 0.71 -19.43 -14.42
C ILE A 79 2.17 -19.30 -14.90
N SER A 80 2.84 -20.43 -15.15
CA SER A 80 4.30 -20.46 -15.45
C SER A 80 4.75 -19.53 -16.58
N LYS A 81 3.91 -19.30 -17.60
CA LYS A 81 4.20 -18.35 -18.69
C LYS A 81 4.24 -16.89 -18.21
N ILE A 82 3.37 -16.54 -17.27
CA ILE A 82 3.21 -15.19 -16.73
C ILE A 82 4.27 -14.91 -15.66
N LYS A 83 4.59 -15.92 -14.83
CA LYS A 83 5.70 -15.86 -13.88
C LYS A 83 7.06 -15.67 -14.57
N ALA A 84 7.25 -16.29 -15.75
CA ALA A 84 8.46 -16.11 -16.56
C ALA A 84 8.63 -14.68 -17.12
N LEU A 85 7.53 -13.96 -17.34
CA LEU A 85 7.53 -12.54 -17.72
C LEU A 85 7.82 -11.59 -16.52
N GLY A 86 7.93 -12.12 -15.29
CA GLY A 86 8.13 -11.31 -14.09
C GLY A 86 6.89 -10.53 -13.66
N LEU A 87 5.71 -10.92 -14.15
CA LEU A 87 4.46 -10.23 -13.82
C LEU A 87 3.99 -10.67 -12.42
N GLU A 88 4.09 -9.77 -11.46
CA GLU A 88 3.68 -10.01 -10.08
C GLU A 88 2.14 -10.00 -9.92
N SER A 89 1.66 -10.64 -8.86
CA SER A 89 0.22 -10.67 -8.51
C SER A 89 -0.40 -9.27 -8.35
N VAL A 90 0.40 -8.29 -7.91
CA VAL A 90 -0.02 -6.89 -7.74
C VAL A 90 -0.44 -6.25 -9.06
N PHE A 91 0.26 -6.55 -10.17
CA PHE A 91 -0.06 -6.01 -11.49
C PHE A 91 -1.45 -6.43 -11.95
N PHE A 92 -1.76 -7.73 -11.85
CA PHE A 92 -3.08 -8.26 -12.22
C PHE A 92 -4.18 -7.73 -11.30
N ALA A 93 -3.91 -7.55 -10.01
CA ALA A 93 -4.87 -6.98 -9.08
C ALA A 93 -5.25 -5.54 -9.47
N VAL A 94 -4.26 -4.70 -9.83
CA VAL A 94 -4.49 -3.33 -10.31
C VAL A 94 -5.22 -3.33 -11.64
N LEU A 95 -4.82 -4.18 -12.59
CA LEU A 95 -5.44 -4.27 -13.91
C LEU A 95 -6.92 -4.67 -13.83
N ILE A 96 -7.23 -5.71 -13.03
CA ILE A 96 -8.61 -6.16 -12.77
C ILE A 96 -9.42 -5.04 -12.10
N GLY A 97 -8.85 -4.37 -11.08
CA GLY A 97 -9.52 -3.26 -10.42
C GLY A 97 -9.82 -2.09 -11.37
N LEU A 98 -8.90 -1.76 -12.27
CA LEU A 98 -9.05 -0.70 -13.25
C LEU A 98 -10.07 -1.07 -14.32
N LEU A 99 -10.07 -2.32 -14.79
CA LEU A 99 -11.08 -2.85 -15.71
C LEU A 99 -12.48 -2.81 -15.11
N ILE A 100 -12.65 -3.27 -13.87
CA ILE A 100 -13.96 -3.25 -13.18
C ILE A 100 -14.46 -1.81 -13.04
N ARG A 101 -13.59 -0.88 -12.62
CA ARG A 101 -13.97 0.52 -12.45
C ARG A 101 -14.31 1.21 -13.77
N ASN A 102 -13.66 0.84 -14.86
CA ASN A 102 -13.86 1.44 -16.18
C ASN A 102 -15.04 0.83 -16.96
N THR A 103 -15.42 -0.43 -16.69
CA THR A 103 -16.49 -1.13 -17.43
C THR A 103 -17.85 -1.06 -16.74
N VAL A 104 -17.92 -1.43 -15.46
CA VAL A 104 -19.19 -1.56 -14.72
C VAL A 104 -19.37 -0.42 -13.70
N GLY A 105 -18.29 0.31 -13.39
CA GLY A 105 -18.26 1.23 -12.26
C GLY A 105 -18.22 0.48 -10.93
N LEU A 106 -17.89 1.19 -9.84
CA LEU A 106 -17.72 0.57 -8.53
C LEU A 106 -19.10 0.23 -7.94
N PRO A 107 -19.47 -1.06 -7.79
CA PRO A 107 -20.80 -1.43 -7.31
C PRO A 107 -20.99 -0.92 -5.88
N LYS A 108 -22.19 -0.41 -5.53
CA LYS A 108 -22.48 0.10 -4.18
C LYS A 108 -22.22 -0.93 -3.07
N TRP A 109 -22.40 -2.22 -3.35
CA TRP A 109 -22.04 -3.30 -2.44
C TRP A 109 -20.51 -3.44 -2.31
N LEU A 110 -19.68 -3.16 -3.32
CA LEU A 110 -18.21 -3.27 -3.17
C LEU A 110 -17.55 -2.07 -2.47
N ALA A 111 -18.23 -0.92 -2.46
CA ALA A 111 -17.73 0.34 -1.91
C ALA A 111 -17.25 0.29 -0.44
N PRO A 112 -17.92 -0.40 0.51
CA PRO A 112 -17.53 -0.41 1.93
C PRO A 112 -16.15 -1.02 2.18
N ALA A 113 -15.80 -2.08 1.44
CA ALA A 113 -14.49 -2.73 1.54
C ALA A 113 -13.47 -2.22 0.51
N ALA A 114 -13.86 -1.36 -0.43
CA ALA A 114 -12.92 -0.73 -1.37
C ALA A 114 -12.18 0.49 -0.77
N ARG A 115 -12.30 0.73 0.56
CA ARG A 115 -11.56 1.77 1.28
C ARG A 115 -10.08 1.43 1.32
N SER A 116 -9.35 1.85 0.29
CA SER A 116 -7.90 1.64 0.14
C SER A 116 -7.10 2.14 1.35
N GLU A 117 -7.54 3.23 1.98
CA GLU A 117 -6.84 3.86 3.10
C GLU A 117 -6.69 2.93 4.32
N TYR A 118 -7.70 2.10 4.62
CA TYR A 118 -7.64 1.13 5.72
C TYR A 118 -6.59 0.03 5.45
N TYR A 119 -6.62 -0.58 4.25
CA TYR A 119 -5.66 -1.63 3.90
C TYR A 119 -4.24 -1.11 3.74
N ILE A 120 -4.07 0.11 3.22
CA ILE A 120 -2.76 0.76 3.11
C ILE A 120 -2.19 1.03 4.50
N LYS A 121 -3.00 1.55 5.45
CA LYS A 121 -2.56 1.79 6.83
C LYS A 121 -2.22 0.49 7.56
N ALA A 122 -3.08 -0.52 7.46
CA ALA A 122 -2.82 -1.82 8.07
C ALA A 122 -1.58 -2.49 7.46
N GLY A 123 -1.46 -2.50 6.13
CA GLY A 123 -0.32 -3.04 5.40
C GLY A 123 0.99 -2.34 5.77
N LEU A 124 0.99 -1.01 5.92
CA LEU A 124 2.16 -0.25 6.34
C LEU A 124 2.64 -0.66 7.73
N VAL A 125 1.73 -0.87 8.69
CA VAL A 125 2.10 -1.32 10.05
C VAL A 125 2.68 -2.74 10.02
N ILE A 126 2.08 -3.66 9.26
CA ILE A 126 2.51 -5.07 9.18
C ILE A 126 3.83 -5.22 8.42
N LEU A 127 3.96 -4.58 7.26
CA LEU A 127 5.18 -4.63 6.46
C LEU A 127 6.33 -3.87 7.14
N GLY A 128 6.03 -2.72 7.74
CA GLY A 128 6.98 -1.92 8.49
C GLY A 128 7.53 -2.64 9.73
N SER A 129 6.71 -3.41 10.42
CA SER A 129 7.17 -4.15 11.61
C SER A 129 7.90 -5.44 11.29
N SER A 130 7.56 -6.10 10.19
CA SER A 130 8.09 -7.44 9.89
C SER A 130 9.30 -7.34 8.96
N ILE A 131 9.14 -6.68 7.81
CA ILE A 131 10.14 -6.66 6.75
C ILE A 131 11.17 -5.57 7.04
N LEU A 132 10.74 -4.33 7.26
CA LEU A 132 11.68 -3.23 7.51
C LEU A 132 12.53 -3.49 8.76
N PHE A 133 11.94 -4.01 9.84
CA PHE A 133 12.69 -4.28 11.07
C PHE A 133 13.76 -5.37 10.88
N ASN A 134 13.44 -6.43 10.13
CA ASN A 134 14.40 -7.48 9.82
C ASN A 134 15.52 -7.00 8.88
N GLU A 135 15.18 -6.20 7.88
CA GLU A 135 16.17 -5.62 6.96
C GLU A 135 17.06 -4.59 7.66
N ILE A 136 16.52 -3.76 8.56
CA ILE A 136 17.30 -2.86 9.41
C ILE A 136 18.25 -3.64 10.31
N MET A 137 17.80 -4.75 10.90
CA MET A 137 18.67 -5.59 11.73
C MET A 137 19.80 -6.24 10.93
N LYS A 138 19.55 -6.69 9.70
CA LYS A 138 20.58 -7.24 8.81
C LYS A 138 21.55 -6.18 8.30
N ALA A 139 21.04 -5.01 7.91
CA ALA A 139 21.84 -3.92 7.35
C ALA A 139 22.58 -3.10 8.42
N GLY A 140 22.15 -3.20 9.69
CA GLY A 140 22.72 -2.51 10.83
C GLY A 140 22.61 -0.98 10.73
N ALA A 141 23.40 -0.28 11.55
CA ALA A 141 23.41 1.18 11.60
C ALA A 141 23.84 1.84 10.28
N LEU A 142 24.71 1.17 9.50
CA LEU A 142 25.21 1.69 8.23
C LEU A 142 24.11 1.74 7.16
N GLY A 143 23.27 0.70 7.05
CA GLY A 143 22.12 0.70 6.14
C GLY A 143 21.10 1.78 6.49
N MET A 144 20.89 2.04 7.78
CA MET A 144 19.98 3.10 8.22
C MET A 144 20.49 4.49 7.85
N ILE A 145 21.78 4.77 8.05
CA ILE A 145 22.40 6.04 7.66
C ILE A 145 22.30 6.22 6.14
N GLN A 146 22.60 5.18 5.36
CA GLN A 146 22.48 5.21 3.91
C GLN A 146 21.05 5.52 3.47
N ALA A 147 20.05 4.85 4.04
CA ALA A 147 18.65 5.08 3.71
C ALA A 147 18.25 6.55 3.98
N ILE A 148 18.65 7.11 5.13
CA ILE A 148 18.38 8.52 5.46
C ILE A 148 19.03 9.45 4.44
N ILE A 149 20.30 9.23 4.10
CA ILE A 149 21.02 10.06 3.13
C ILE A 149 20.33 10.02 1.77
N VAL A 150 19.95 8.84 1.29
CA VAL A 150 19.27 8.68 0.00
C VAL A 150 17.91 9.37 0.02
N VAL A 151 17.09 9.13 1.04
CA VAL A 151 15.76 9.74 1.16
C VAL A 151 15.87 11.26 1.17
N LEU A 152 16.76 11.84 1.99
CA LEU A 152 16.94 13.28 2.06
C LEU A 152 17.46 13.87 0.74
N SER A 153 18.41 13.19 0.10
CA SER A 153 18.99 13.62 -1.18
C SER A 153 17.93 13.64 -2.29
N VAL A 154 17.18 12.54 -2.44
CA VAL A 154 16.12 12.42 -3.45
C VAL A 154 14.98 13.39 -3.16
N TRP A 155 14.60 13.57 -1.89
CA TRP A 155 13.54 14.49 -1.50
C TRP A 155 13.91 15.94 -1.81
N TYR A 156 15.10 16.38 -1.40
CA TYR A 156 15.56 17.74 -1.64
C TYR A 156 15.75 18.02 -3.13
N PHE A 157 16.31 17.06 -3.87
CA PHE A 157 16.46 17.17 -5.32
C PHE A 157 15.09 17.28 -6.02
N SER A 158 14.14 16.41 -5.69
CA SER A 158 12.79 16.43 -6.27
C SER A 158 12.04 17.72 -5.92
N PHE A 159 12.21 18.21 -4.68
CA PHE A 159 11.59 19.45 -4.24
C PHE A 159 12.19 20.66 -4.97
N TRP A 160 13.51 20.68 -5.13
CA TRP A 160 14.20 21.72 -5.89
C TRP A 160 13.80 21.72 -7.37
N VAL A 161 13.73 20.55 -8.02
CA VAL A 161 13.31 20.43 -9.42
C VAL A 161 11.86 20.91 -9.60
N SER A 162 10.93 20.46 -8.75
CA SER A 162 9.52 20.83 -8.86
C SER A 162 9.29 22.34 -8.63
N ARG A 163 10.02 22.96 -7.71
CA ARG A 163 9.93 24.41 -7.44
C ARG A 163 10.63 25.25 -8.49
N ARG A 164 11.83 24.86 -8.94
CA ARG A 164 12.68 25.72 -9.77
C ARG A 164 12.45 25.53 -11.27
N LEU A 165 12.29 24.29 -11.76
CA LEU A 165 12.02 24.02 -13.17
C LEU A 165 10.53 24.19 -13.50
N PHE A 166 9.66 23.57 -12.71
CA PHE A 166 8.23 23.46 -13.03
C PHE A 166 7.34 24.51 -12.35
N LYS A 167 7.89 25.31 -11.42
CA LYS A 167 7.19 26.36 -10.66
C LYS A 167 5.85 25.88 -10.06
N ILE A 168 5.85 24.66 -9.55
CA ILE A 168 4.67 24.03 -8.97
C ILE A 168 4.38 24.65 -7.58
N ASP A 169 3.11 24.65 -7.19
CA ASP A 169 2.65 25.03 -5.86
C ASP A 169 3.42 24.31 -4.74
N GLN A 170 3.68 25.00 -3.62
CA GLN A 170 4.49 24.48 -2.50
C GLN A 170 3.94 23.17 -1.95
N GLU A 171 2.62 23.09 -1.82
CA GLU A 171 1.94 21.93 -1.28
C GLU A 171 2.10 20.71 -2.19
N MET A 172 1.85 20.91 -3.49
CA MET A 172 2.04 19.88 -4.52
C MET A 172 3.49 19.40 -4.62
N SER A 173 4.46 20.33 -4.54
CA SER A 173 5.88 20.00 -4.50
C SER A 173 6.24 19.14 -3.29
N MET A 174 5.73 19.46 -2.09
CA MET A 174 5.98 18.65 -0.90
C MET A 174 5.36 17.25 -1.01
N LEU A 175 4.11 17.16 -1.47
CA LEU A 175 3.41 15.88 -1.66
C LEU A 175 4.13 14.99 -2.68
N LEU A 176 4.53 15.55 -3.82
CA LEU A 176 5.20 14.82 -4.88
C LEU A 176 6.60 14.37 -4.47
N SER A 177 7.39 15.24 -3.83
CA SER A 177 8.73 14.90 -3.36
C SER A 177 8.70 13.80 -2.30
N SER A 178 7.77 13.86 -1.34
CA SER A 178 7.59 12.80 -0.35
C SER A 178 7.15 11.49 -0.98
N ALA A 179 6.30 11.54 -2.02
CA ALA A 179 5.90 10.34 -2.74
C ALA A 179 7.09 9.66 -3.44
N VAL A 180 7.91 10.45 -4.16
CA VAL A 180 9.03 9.92 -4.95
C VAL A 180 10.17 9.37 -4.08
N SER A 181 10.44 9.97 -2.91
CA SER A 181 11.63 9.62 -2.12
C SER A 181 11.47 8.45 -1.14
N ILE A 182 10.25 7.99 -0.86
CA ILE A 182 10.00 6.97 0.18
C ILE A 182 9.24 5.76 -0.39
N CYS A 183 7.91 5.83 -0.39
CA CYS A 183 7.03 4.69 -0.69
C CYS A 183 5.81 5.09 -1.53
N GLY A 184 5.87 6.24 -2.21
CA GLY A 184 4.80 6.70 -3.09
C GLY A 184 3.57 7.19 -2.33
N VAL A 185 2.47 6.45 -2.45
CA VAL A 185 1.12 6.86 -2.06
C VAL A 185 1.00 7.08 -0.55
N SER A 186 1.53 6.18 0.28
CA SER A 186 1.45 6.31 1.75
C SER A 186 2.24 7.51 2.28
N ALA A 187 3.38 7.85 1.67
CA ALA A 187 4.15 9.03 2.03
C ALA A 187 3.39 10.32 1.66
N ALA A 188 2.74 10.37 0.50
CA ALA A 188 1.92 11.51 0.11
C ALA A 188 0.75 11.74 1.08
N ILE A 189 0.08 10.67 1.53
CA ILE A 189 -1.02 10.76 2.50
C ILE A 189 -0.51 11.28 3.85
N ALA A 190 0.60 10.75 4.36
CA ALA A 190 1.19 11.18 5.62
C ALA A 190 1.62 12.66 5.58
N THR A 191 2.29 13.07 4.50
CA THR A 191 2.69 14.47 4.29
C THR A 191 1.47 15.39 4.19
N SER A 192 0.42 14.99 3.47
CA SER A 192 -0.83 15.75 3.36
C SER A 192 -1.48 15.98 4.73
N GLY A 193 -1.50 14.96 5.59
CA GLY A 193 -1.97 15.10 6.97
C GLY A 193 -1.13 16.09 7.80
N ALA A 194 0.20 16.06 7.63
CA ALA A 194 1.11 16.94 8.36
C ALA A 194 1.02 18.42 7.93
N ILE A 195 0.91 18.68 6.62
CA ILE A 195 0.82 20.05 6.08
C ILE A 195 -0.62 20.56 5.94
N LYS A 196 -1.62 19.75 6.34
CA LYS A 196 -3.06 20.00 6.12
C LYS A 196 -3.39 20.34 4.66
N GLY A 197 -2.87 19.50 3.76
CA GLY A 197 -3.03 19.69 2.33
C GLY A 197 -4.48 19.48 1.83
N GLU A 198 -4.79 20.05 0.69
CA GLU A 198 -6.07 19.92 0.02
C GLU A 198 -6.27 18.49 -0.53
N PRO A 199 -7.44 17.87 -0.29
CA PRO A 199 -7.70 16.48 -0.72
C PRO A 199 -7.70 16.31 -2.24
N LYS A 200 -8.00 17.38 -3.00
CA LYS A 200 -7.94 17.38 -4.48
C LYS A 200 -6.51 17.20 -4.98
N LYS A 201 -5.55 17.92 -4.39
CA LYS A 201 -4.13 17.87 -4.70
C LYS A 201 -3.54 16.50 -4.34
N LEU A 202 -3.88 15.98 -3.16
CA LEU A 202 -3.48 14.63 -2.75
C LEU A 202 -3.95 13.57 -3.74
N SER A 203 -5.24 13.59 -4.11
CA SER A 203 -5.82 12.61 -5.05
C SER A 203 -5.13 12.64 -6.41
N PHE A 204 -4.75 13.83 -6.88
CA PHE A 204 -4.00 14.00 -8.12
C PHE A 204 -2.60 13.40 -8.04
N VAL A 205 -1.84 13.69 -6.98
CA VAL A 205 -0.49 13.14 -6.77
C VAL A 205 -0.52 11.61 -6.71
N ILE A 206 -1.47 11.03 -5.98
CA ILE A 206 -1.62 9.58 -5.87
C ILE A 206 -1.84 8.95 -7.26
N SER A 207 -2.71 9.55 -8.06
CA SER A 207 -3.01 9.07 -9.41
C SER A 207 -1.79 9.15 -10.32
N LEU A 208 -1.05 10.27 -10.26
CA LEU A 208 0.18 10.46 -11.03
C LEU A 208 1.25 9.43 -10.65
N VAL A 209 1.45 9.21 -9.36
CA VAL A 209 2.40 8.21 -8.84
C VAL A 209 2.05 6.82 -9.33
N LEU A 210 0.76 6.44 -9.31
CA LEU A 210 0.32 5.13 -9.82
C LEU A 210 0.56 4.98 -11.33
N ILE A 211 0.27 6.02 -12.11
CA ILE A 211 0.49 6.02 -13.56
C ILE A 211 1.97 5.82 -13.90
N VAL A 212 2.88 6.38 -13.09
CA VAL A 212 4.34 6.24 -13.30
C VAL A 212 4.88 4.93 -12.71
N ALA A 213 4.40 4.51 -11.55
CA ALA A 213 4.89 3.34 -10.84
C ALA A 213 4.59 2.02 -11.58
N ILE A 214 3.41 1.91 -12.20
CA ILE A 214 3.00 0.68 -12.90
C ILE A 214 3.95 0.34 -14.08
N PRO A 215 4.24 1.27 -15.01
CA PRO A 215 5.26 1.03 -16.04
C PRO A 215 6.65 0.79 -15.47
N MET A 216 7.04 1.55 -14.44
CA MET A 216 8.38 1.47 -13.83
C MET A 216 8.64 0.09 -13.22
N MET A 217 7.61 -0.54 -12.63
CA MET A 217 7.67 -1.90 -12.09
C MET A 217 8.02 -2.96 -13.14
N TYR A 218 7.72 -2.70 -14.42
CA TYR A 218 8.12 -3.58 -15.53
C TYR A 218 9.45 -3.16 -16.16
N LEU A 219 9.67 -1.85 -16.31
CA LEU A 219 10.87 -1.32 -16.95
C LEU A 219 12.13 -1.70 -16.17
N LEU A 220 12.11 -1.57 -14.83
CA LEU A 220 13.28 -1.85 -14.00
C LEU A 220 13.79 -3.30 -14.07
N PRO A 221 12.96 -4.34 -13.85
CA PRO A 221 13.45 -5.72 -13.94
C PRO A 221 13.89 -6.09 -15.35
N TYR A 222 13.30 -5.48 -16.39
CA TYR A 222 13.78 -5.68 -17.76
C TYR A 222 15.14 -5.01 -17.98
N LEU A 223 15.31 -3.77 -17.49
CA LEU A 223 16.57 -3.04 -17.53
C LEU A 223 17.67 -3.74 -16.71
N SER A 224 17.36 -4.30 -15.54
CA SER A 224 18.37 -5.02 -14.73
C SER A 224 18.90 -6.25 -15.45
N LYS A 225 18.00 -7.03 -16.08
CA LYS A 225 18.38 -8.16 -16.94
C LYS A 225 19.23 -7.73 -18.13
N TRP A 226 18.90 -6.59 -18.74
CA TRP A 226 19.62 -6.08 -19.91
C TRP A 226 21.02 -5.55 -19.57
N ILE A 227 21.17 -4.93 -18.39
CA ILE A 227 22.46 -4.43 -17.87
C ILE A 227 23.31 -5.59 -17.30
N GLY A 228 22.75 -6.79 -17.14
CA GLY A 228 23.48 -7.95 -16.64
C GLY A 228 23.77 -7.89 -15.14
N LEU A 229 23.03 -7.05 -14.39
CA LEU A 229 22.99 -7.15 -12.93
C LEU A 229 22.17 -8.40 -12.57
N SER A 230 22.85 -9.55 -12.48
CA SER A 230 22.29 -10.74 -11.86
C SER A 230 22.05 -10.46 -10.37
N GLU A 231 20.90 -10.91 -9.86
CA GLU A 231 20.45 -10.75 -8.47
C GLU A 231 21.49 -11.16 -7.41
#